data_AF-A0A7X8HQM7-F1
#
_entry.id   AF-A0A7X8HQM7-F1
#
_cell.length_a   1.000
_cell.length_b   1.000
_cell.length_c   1.000
_cell.angle_alpha   90.00
_cell.angle_beta   90.00
_cell.angle_gamma   90.00
#
_symmetry.space_group_name_H-M   'P 1'
#
loop_
_entity.id
_entity.type
_entity.pdbx_description
1 polymer ?
#
loop_
_entity_poly.entity_id
_entity_poly.type
_entity_poly.pdbx_seq_one_letter_code
_entity_poly.pdbx_strand_id
1 'polypeptide(L)'
;REYIRDCLLDELDYLSFASVDFRGTKLVVEIKEQDLPPKSIDMDTPCNIIATKKGIILKTIARNGRSMVRKGDVVEKGDILITGIITDEDPDVDDIFVHADGEVLAKTVYTHSMEEPIIKVMERETGEVYQSHELKFGTKGIRFSTGEIPFEDYVEEVRELKPFGRDIRLPIGILVHEYREVEVREEERDIDTLKRLIYMKAIEGINEQLTEKVEIESKDVKYTVDGDMLSVHIVVEAVEEIGVKRPINTN
;
A
#
# COMPACT_ATOMS: atom_id res chain seq x y z
N ARG A 1 -16.33 15.71 22.49
CA ARG A 1 -15.06 15.09 22.08
C ARG A 1 -14.98 13.66 22.61
N GLU A 2 -14.95 13.48 23.94
CA GLU A 2 -14.91 12.16 24.59
C GLU A 2 -16.10 11.27 24.22
N TYR A 3 -17.33 11.77 24.31
CA TYR A 3 -18.51 10.98 23.92
C TYR A 3 -18.46 10.37 22.51
N ILE A 4 -17.98 11.14 21.51
CA ILE A 4 -17.87 10.65 20.13
C ILE A 4 -16.75 9.61 20.01
N ARG A 5 -15.63 9.83 20.71
CA ARG A 5 -14.53 8.85 20.78
C ARG A 5 -15.02 7.55 21.38
N ASP A 6 -15.74 7.61 22.49
CA ASP A 6 -16.19 6.42 23.22
C ASP A 6 -17.22 5.65 22.38
N CYS A 7 -18.18 6.34 21.74
CA CYS A 7 -19.09 5.70 20.78
C CYS A 7 -18.36 5.02 19.60
N LEU A 8 -17.30 5.65 19.07
CA LEU A 8 -16.52 5.04 17.98
C LEU A 8 -15.77 3.78 18.43
N LEU A 9 -15.23 3.77 19.65
CA LEU A 9 -14.54 2.60 20.19
C LEU A 9 -15.51 1.48 20.58
N ASP A 10 -16.72 1.82 21.04
CA ASP A 10 -17.74 0.84 21.45
C ASP A 10 -18.51 0.24 20.26
N GLU A 11 -18.75 0.99 19.18
CA GLU A 11 -19.46 0.46 18.00
C GLU A 11 -18.53 -0.28 17.02
N LEU A 12 -17.24 0.02 17.04
CA LEU A 12 -16.25 -0.52 16.12
C LEU A 12 -15.17 -1.27 16.90
N ASP A 13 -15.49 -2.51 17.30
CA ASP A 13 -14.65 -3.42 18.09
C ASP A 13 -13.25 -3.68 17.49
N TYR A 14 -13.04 -3.33 16.21
CA TYR A 14 -11.75 -3.45 15.53
C TYR A 14 -10.90 -2.19 15.63
N LEU A 15 -11.28 -1.16 16.38
CA LEU A 15 -10.46 0.04 16.60
C LEU A 15 -9.65 -0.05 17.89
N SER A 16 -8.34 0.12 17.79
CA SER A 16 -7.45 0.21 18.96
C SER A 16 -7.33 1.64 19.50
N PHE A 17 -7.65 2.64 18.66
CA PHE A 17 -7.56 4.05 19.02
C PHE A 17 -8.52 4.89 18.18
N ALA A 18 -9.10 5.91 18.81
CA ALA A 18 -9.85 6.98 18.14
C ALA A 18 -9.52 8.33 18.78
N SER A 19 -9.22 9.32 17.94
CA SER A 19 -9.06 10.72 18.31
C SER A 19 -10.06 11.56 17.53
N VAL A 20 -10.70 12.50 18.21
CA VAL A 20 -11.70 13.39 17.63
C VAL A 20 -11.25 14.83 17.88
N ASP A 21 -11.12 15.67 16.86
CA ASP A 21 -10.69 17.07 16.99
C ASP A 21 -11.63 18.02 16.24
N PHE A 22 -11.90 19.19 16.82
CA PHE A 22 -12.78 20.20 16.22
C PHE A 22 -11.96 21.36 15.65
N ARG A 23 -11.98 21.53 14.33
CA ARG A 23 -11.35 22.66 13.63
C ARG A 23 -12.43 23.54 13.02
N GLY A 24 -12.95 24.47 13.83
CA GLY A 24 -14.07 25.35 13.45
C GLY A 24 -15.35 24.53 13.19
N THR A 25 -15.81 24.48 11.94
CA THR A 25 -16.96 23.67 11.51
C THR A 25 -16.59 22.25 11.04
N LYS A 26 -15.29 21.90 11.05
CA LYS A 26 -14.81 20.58 10.62
C LYS A 26 -14.54 19.68 11.84
N LEU A 27 -15.05 18.46 11.79
CA LEU A 27 -14.68 17.37 12.69
C LEU A 27 -13.61 16.53 12.03
N VAL A 28 -12.44 16.40 12.66
CA VAL A 28 -11.35 15.53 12.20
C VAL A 28 -11.32 14.33 13.12
N VAL A 29 -11.51 13.13 12.55
CA VAL A 29 -11.46 11.87 13.30
C VAL A 29 -10.27 11.08 12.77
N GLU A 30 -9.39 10.66 13.68
CA GLU A 30 -8.25 9.81 13.40
C GLU A 30 -8.48 8.49 14.13
N ILE A 31 -8.46 7.39 13.38
CA ILE A 31 -8.72 6.05 13.90
C ILE A 31 -7.50 5.16 13.62
N LYS A 32 -7.22 4.24 14.52
CA LYS A 32 -6.26 3.15 14.29
C LYS A 32 -6.97 1.82 14.52
N GLU A 33 -6.86 0.92 13.56
CA GLU A 33 -7.40 -0.42 13.68
C GLU A 33 -6.60 -1.25 14.69
N GLN A 34 -7.20 -2.30 15.21
CA GLN A 34 -6.61 -3.27 16.10
C GLN A 34 -5.97 -4.37 15.25
N ASP A 35 -4.67 -4.56 15.43
CA ASP A 35 -3.98 -5.73 14.88
C ASP A 35 -4.55 -6.97 15.56
N LEU A 36 -5.24 -7.82 14.80
CA LEU A 36 -5.74 -9.09 15.33
C LEU A 36 -4.54 -9.91 15.83
N PRO A 37 -4.55 -10.40 17.08
CA PRO A 37 -3.50 -11.30 17.54
C PRO A 37 -3.46 -12.50 16.59
N PRO A 38 -2.26 -13.00 16.23
CA PRO A 38 -2.16 -14.16 15.36
C PRO A 38 -2.96 -15.30 15.96
N LYS A 39 -3.81 -15.94 15.15
CA LYS A 39 -4.61 -17.09 15.59
C LYS A 39 -3.68 -18.08 16.27
N SER A 40 -3.82 -18.24 17.59
CA SER A 40 -3.06 -19.23 18.33
C SER A 40 -3.53 -20.60 17.86
N ILE A 41 -2.65 -21.34 17.18
CA ILE A 41 -2.90 -22.74 16.87
C ILE A 41 -2.92 -23.48 18.21
N ASP A 42 -3.93 -24.35 18.38
CA ASP A 42 -4.02 -25.20 19.57
C ASP A 42 -2.71 -25.97 19.76
N MET A 43 -2.24 -26.06 21.01
CA MET A 43 -1.00 -26.76 21.35
C MET A 43 -1.08 -28.25 20.96
N ASP A 44 -2.30 -28.80 20.92
CA ASP A 44 -2.54 -30.20 20.53
C ASP A 44 -2.52 -30.42 19.01
N THR A 45 -2.49 -29.36 18.19
CA THR A 45 -2.43 -29.47 16.74
C THR A 45 -0.97 -29.56 16.26
N PRO A 46 -0.55 -30.66 15.60
CA PRO A 46 0.78 -30.75 15.01
C PRO A 46 1.00 -29.67 13.95
N CYS A 47 2.17 -29.03 13.97
CA CYS A 47 2.48 -27.94 13.06
C CYS A 47 3.97 -27.93 12.71
N ASN A 48 4.27 -27.36 11.55
CA ASN A 48 5.62 -26.99 11.13
C ASN A 48 5.84 -25.50 11.39
N ILE A 49 7.09 -25.07 11.49
CA ILE A 49 7.46 -23.66 11.37
C ILE A 49 8.01 -23.45 9.96
N ILE A 50 7.36 -22.59 9.19
CA ILE A 50 7.73 -22.25 7.82
C ILE A 50 8.25 -20.82 7.71
N ALA A 51 9.03 -20.55 6.67
CA ALA A 51 9.55 -19.22 6.37
C ALA A 51 8.45 -18.29 5.83
N THR A 52 8.30 -17.11 6.42
CA THR A 52 7.39 -16.06 5.93
C THR A 52 7.97 -15.27 4.75
N LYS A 53 9.30 -15.26 4.62
CA LYS A 53 10.05 -14.48 3.64
C LYS A 53 11.40 -15.13 3.33
N LYS A 54 12.00 -14.70 2.23
CA LYS A 54 13.35 -15.12 1.81
C LYS A 54 14.41 -14.53 2.75
N GLY A 55 15.44 -15.30 3.07
CA GLY A 55 16.56 -14.81 3.87
C GLY A 55 17.70 -15.80 4.03
N ILE A 56 18.77 -15.36 4.68
CA ILE A 56 19.93 -16.19 5.05
C ILE A 56 19.83 -16.50 6.54
N ILE A 57 19.80 -17.78 6.91
CA ILE A 57 19.66 -18.20 8.31
C ILE A 57 20.87 -17.77 9.14
N LEU A 58 20.63 -17.00 10.20
CA LEU A 58 21.66 -16.60 11.17
C LEU A 58 21.67 -17.51 12.38
N LYS A 59 20.48 -17.85 12.90
CA LYS A 59 20.32 -18.65 14.11
C LYS A 59 18.96 -19.36 14.11
N THR A 60 18.99 -20.63 14.51
CA THR A 60 17.78 -21.44 14.71
C THR A 60 17.80 -22.00 16.14
N ILE A 61 16.71 -21.80 16.88
CA ILE A 61 16.49 -22.33 18.21
C ILE A 61 15.22 -23.18 18.15
N ALA A 62 15.37 -24.48 17.90
CA ALA A 62 14.25 -25.43 17.96
C ALA A 62 14.05 -25.90 19.41
N ARG A 63 12.91 -25.53 20.02
CA ARG A 63 12.49 -25.99 21.34
C ARG A 63 11.71 -27.30 21.25
N ASN A 64 10.90 -27.46 20.19
CA ASN A 64 10.19 -28.69 19.86
C ASN A 64 10.18 -28.92 18.34
N GLY A 65 10.25 -30.17 17.90
CA GLY A 65 10.45 -30.54 16.50
C GLY A 65 11.93 -30.56 16.07
N ARG A 66 12.18 -30.80 14.79
CA ARG A 66 13.54 -30.94 14.22
C ARG A 66 13.86 -29.78 13.28
N SER A 67 15.00 -29.13 13.50
CA SER A 67 15.49 -28.08 12.58
C SER A 67 15.86 -28.69 11.23
N MET A 68 15.30 -28.14 10.16
CA MET A 68 15.59 -28.53 8.78
C MET A 68 16.64 -27.62 8.12
N VAL A 69 16.98 -26.51 8.78
CA VAL A 69 17.93 -25.51 8.29
C VAL A 69 19.11 -25.33 9.24
N ARG A 70 20.20 -24.77 8.72
CA ARG A 70 21.44 -24.46 9.42
C ARG A 70 21.87 -23.02 9.15
N LYS A 71 22.74 -22.49 10.00
CA LYS A 71 23.34 -21.17 9.81
C LYS A 71 24.04 -21.09 8.44
N GLY A 72 23.72 -20.07 7.66
CA GLY A 72 24.24 -19.84 6.32
C GLY A 72 23.34 -20.35 5.20
N ASP A 73 22.31 -21.13 5.50
CA ASP A 73 21.37 -21.60 4.48
C ASP A 73 20.53 -20.45 3.93
N VAL A 74 20.23 -20.50 2.63
CA VAL A 74 19.29 -19.59 1.98
C VAL A 74 17.93 -20.26 1.96
N VAL A 75 16.92 -19.58 2.48
CA VAL A 75 15.53 -20.05 2.49
C VAL A 75 14.65 -19.13 1.67
N GLU A 76 13.63 -19.69 1.05
CA GLU A 76 12.57 -18.98 0.34
C GLU A 76 11.27 -18.98 1.16
N LYS A 77 10.34 -18.11 0.79
CA LYS A 77 9.02 -18.06 1.44
C LYS A 77 8.30 -19.41 1.29
N GLY A 78 7.89 -19.99 2.42
CA GLY A 78 7.18 -21.26 2.49
C GLY A 78 8.04 -22.46 2.86
N ASP A 79 9.37 -22.33 2.87
CA ASP A 79 10.28 -23.42 3.24
C ASP A 79 10.07 -23.86 4.69
N ILE A 80 10.19 -25.17 4.94
CA ILE A 80 10.10 -25.73 6.30
C ILE A 80 11.41 -25.44 7.03
N LEU A 81 11.34 -24.66 8.09
CA LEU A 81 12.47 -24.30 8.94
C LEU A 81 12.63 -25.29 10.09
N ILE A 82 11.51 -25.62 10.75
CA ILE A 82 11.43 -26.63 11.81
C ILE A 82 10.25 -27.56 11.47
N THR A 83 10.53 -28.85 11.30
CA THR A 83 9.50 -29.86 11.05
C THR A 83 8.90 -30.35 12.37
N GLY A 84 7.59 -30.50 12.38
CA GLY A 84 6.82 -31.19 13.40
C GLY A 84 6.66 -32.69 13.13
N ILE A 85 7.24 -33.22 12.05
CA ILE A 85 7.27 -34.65 11.75
C ILE A 85 8.62 -35.20 12.17
N ILE A 86 8.61 -36.11 13.14
CA ILE A 86 9.80 -36.82 13.63
C ILE A 86 9.73 -38.25 13.10
N THR A 87 10.49 -38.50 12.04
CA THR A 87 10.68 -39.82 11.44
C THR A 87 11.91 -40.49 12.01
N ASP A 88 11.80 -41.76 12.40
CA ASP A 88 12.93 -42.59 12.82
C ASP A 88 13.68 -43.18 11.60
N GLU A 89 14.92 -43.63 11.77
CA GLU A 89 15.66 -44.34 10.72
C GLU A 89 15.17 -45.78 10.53
N ASP A 90 14.50 -46.33 11.54
CA ASP A 90 13.84 -47.64 11.47
C ASP A 90 12.48 -47.53 10.74
N PRO A 91 12.31 -48.16 9.56
CA PRO A 91 11.06 -48.10 8.80
C PRO A 91 9.87 -48.78 9.49
N ASP A 92 10.10 -49.55 10.56
CA ASP A 92 9.04 -50.19 11.35
C ASP A 92 8.49 -49.26 12.46
N VAL A 93 9.01 -48.03 12.59
CA VAL A 93 8.56 -47.04 13.58
C VAL A 93 7.70 -45.96 12.90
N ASP A 94 6.48 -45.79 13.40
CA ASP A 94 5.55 -44.78 12.92
C ASP A 94 6.07 -43.34 13.13
N ASP A 95 5.75 -42.44 12.19
CA ASP A 95 6.06 -41.01 12.30
C ASP A 95 5.39 -40.38 13.53
N ILE A 96 6.17 -39.63 14.32
CA ILE A 96 5.67 -38.89 15.48
C ILE A 96 5.37 -37.45 15.07
N PHE A 97 4.12 -37.03 15.23
CA PHE A 97 3.67 -35.68 14.95
C PHE A 97 3.69 -34.82 16.22
N VAL A 98 4.42 -33.71 16.16
CA VAL A 98 4.58 -32.75 17.26
C VAL A 98 4.19 -31.34 16.83
N HIS A 99 3.85 -30.51 17.81
CA HIS A 99 3.68 -29.07 17.62
C HIS A 99 5.05 -28.39 17.58
N ALA A 100 5.60 -28.12 16.39
CA ALA A 100 6.90 -27.48 16.26
C ALA A 100 6.92 -26.12 16.97
N ASP A 101 7.99 -25.88 17.73
CA ASP A 101 8.18 -24.66 18.50
C ASP A 101 9.64 -24.22 18.45
N GLY A 102 9.87 -22.94 18.23
CA GLY A 102 11.21 -22.41 18.06
C GLY A 102 11.24 -21.05 17.38
N GLU A 103 12.43 -20.46 17.38
CA GLU A 103 12.72 -19.15 16.80
C GLU A 103 13.76 -19.30 15.70
N VAL A 104 13.53 -18.65 14.56
CA VAL A 104 14.45 -18.68 13.42
C VAL A 104 14.74 -17.25 12.98
N LEU A 105 15.96 -16.79 13.28
CA LEU A 105 16.46 -15.48 12.89
C LEU A 105 17.19 -15.59 11.55
N ALA A 106 16.82 -14.73 10.62
CA ALA A 106 17.44 -14.65 9.30
C ALA A 106 17.80 -13.21 8.95
N LYS A 107 18.85 -13.07 8.13
CA LYS A 107 19.17 -11.84 7.43
C LYS A 107 18.29 -11.74 6.20
N THR A 108 17.51 -10.67 6.11
CA THR A 108 16.57 -10.38 5.03
C THR A 108 16.97 -9.08 4.35
N VAL A 109 16.59 -8.94 3.08
CA VAL A 109 16.92 -7.76 2.27
C VAL A 109 15.63 -7.20 1.68
N TYR A 110 15.38 -5.93 1.96
CA TYR A 110 14.26 -5.17 1.43
C TYR A 110 14.77 -4.18 0.40
N THR A 111 14.11 -4.13 -0.75
CA THR A 111 14.47 -3.19 -1.81
C THR A 111 13.25 -2.42 -2.25
N HIS A 112 13.39 -1.10 -2.39
CA HIS A 112 12.33 -0.27 -2.96
C HIS A 112 12.94 0.77 -3.90
N SER A 113 12.26 0.99 -5.02
CA SER A 113 12.71 1.91 -6.06
C SER A 113 11.56 2.79 -6.50
N MET A 114 11.82 4.08 -6.63
CA MET A 114 10.83 5.07 -7.08
C MET A 114 11.49 6.07 -8.01
N GLU A 115 10.69 6.66 -8.88
CA GLU A 115 11.11 7.71 -9.81
C GLU A 115 10.13 8.88 -9.74
N GLU A 116 10.63 10.10 -9.75
CA GLU A 116 9.82 11.31 -9.88
C GLU A 116 10.43 12.28 -10.91
N PRO A 117 9.59 12.93 -11.73
CA PRO A 117 10.07 13.93 -12.66
C PRO A 117 10.56 15.17 -11.92
N ILE A 118 11.71 15.68 -12.36
CA ILE A 118 12.34 16.91 -11.89
C ILE A 118 11.53 18.12 -12.39
N ILE A 119 11.09 18.07 -13.64
CA ILE A 119 10.23 19.08 -14.24
C ILE A 119 8.77 18.71 -13.97
N LYS A 120 8.04 19.60 -13.30
CA LYS A 120 6.61 19.44 -13.10
C LYS A 120 5.85 20.32 -14.07
N VAL A 121 4.98 19.70 -14.86
CA VAL A 121 4.01 20.42 -15.68
C VAL A 121 2.86 20.85 -14.79
N MET A 122 2.62 22.16 -14.71
CA MET A 122 1.55 22.77 -13.94
C MET A 122 0.59 23.48 -14.89
N GLU A 123 -0.69 23.20 -14.73
CA GLU A 123 -1.77 23.92 -15.41
C GLU A 123 -2.27 25.05 -14.49
N ARG A 124 -2.35 26.26 -15.02
CA ARG A 124 -2.92 27.40 -14.32
C ARG A 124 -4.06 27.98 -15.13
N GLU A 125 -5.27 27.95 -14.59
CA GLU A 125 -6.41 28.64 -15.21
C GLU A 125 -6.11 30.13 -15.38
N THR A 126 -6.30 30.64 -16.60
CA THR A 126 -6.13 32.07 -16.90
C THR A 126 -7.33 32.88 -16.40
N GLY A 127 -8.47 32.21 -16.23
CA GLY A 127 -9.77 32.80 -15.91
C GLY A 127 -10.63 33.05 -17.15
N GLU A 128 -10.08 32.87 -18.35
CA GLU A 128 -10.85 32.95 -19.59
C GLU A 128 -11.70 31.69 -19.79
N VAL A 129 -12.96 31.90 -20.18
CA VAL A 129 -13.95 30.83 -20.32
C VAL A 129 -14.70 30.98 -21.63
N TYR A 130 -14.75 29.88 -22.39
CA TYR A 130 -15.55 29.76 -23.60
C TYR A 130 -16.66 28.75 -23.36
N GLN A 131 -17.90 29.06 -23.78
CA GLN A 131 -19.03 28.16 -23.63
C GLN A 131 -19.63 27.79 -24.99
N SER A 132 -19.90 26.51 -25.18
CA SER A 132 -20.69 26.02 -26.32
C SER A 132 -21.85 25.18 -25.83
N HIS A 133 -22.93 25.15 -26.61
CA HIS A 133 -24.15 24.44 -26.25
C HIS A 133 -24.35 23.29 -27.22
N GLU A 134 -24.78 22.14 -26.72
CA GLU A 134 -25.12 20.99 -27.53
C GLU A 134 -26.55 20.55 -27.20
N LEU A 135 -27.37 20.40 -28.23
CA LEU A 135 -28.71 19.85 -28.09
C LEU A 135 -28.65 18.36 -28.36
N LYS A 136 -28.98 17.60 -27.33
CA LYS A 136 -29.01 16.14 -27.36
C LYS A 136 -30.44 15.66 -27.61
N PHE A 137 -30.61 14.76 -28.57
CA PHE A 137 -31.85 14.03 -28.83
C PHE A 137 -31.57 12.52 -28.74
N GLY A 138 -31.97 11.88 -27.64
CA GLY A 138 -31.65 10.48 -27.34
C GLY A 138 -30.14 10.25 -27.24
N THR A 139 -29.56 9.48 -28.17
CA THR A 139 -28.11 9.19 -28.25
C THR A 139 -27.36 10.06 -29.25
N LYS A 140 -28.04 10.94 -30.00
CA LYS A 140 -27.44 11.83 -30.99
C LYS A 140 -27.42 13.25 -30.46
N GLY A 141 -26.34 13.99 -30.69
CA GLY A 141 -26.19 15.38 -30.30
C GLY A 141 -25.88 16.27 -31.50
N ILE A 142 -26.39 17.49 -31.49
CA ILE A 142 -26.02 18.54 -32.42
C ILE A 142 -25.41 19.68 -31.62
N ARG A 143 -24.12 19.93 -31.83
CA ARG A 143 -23.38 21.02 -31.19
C ARG A 143 -23.68 22.34 -31.92
N PHE A 144 -24.10 23.33 -31.16
CA PHE A 144 -24.27 24.70 -31.58
C PHE A 144 -23.09 25.52 -31.03
N SER A 145 -21.97 25.53 -31.74
CA SER A 145 -20.89 26.49 -31.51
C SER A 145 -20.84 27.50 -32.65
N THR A 146 -20.55 28.76 -32.31
CA THR A 146 -20.40 29.88 -33.25
C THR A 146 -18.97 30.03 -33.79
N GLY A 147 -18.04 29.16 -33.36
CA GLY A 147 -16.64 29.17 -33.79
C GLY A 147 -15.85 27.96 -33.27
N GLU A 148 -14.56 27.93 -33.61
CA GLU A 148 -13.57 27.04 -33.00
C GLU A 148 -13.26 27.49 -31.56
N ILE A 149 -12.81 26.56 -30.72
CA ILE A 149 -12.41 26.86 -29.33
C ILE A 149 -11.18 27.78 -29.41
N PRO A 150 -11.19 28.96 -28.77
CA PRO A 150 -10.15 29.99 -28.97
C PRO A 150 -8.90 29.77 -28.11
N PHE A 151 -8.78 28.63 -27.43
CA PHE A 151 -7.71 28.34 -26.47
C PHE A 151 -6.79 27.25 -27.02
N GLU A 152 -5.48 27.43 -26.85
CA GLU A 152 -4.46 26.44 -27.20
C GLU A 152 -4.53 25.24 -26.24
N ASP A 153 -4.51 25.52 -24.94
CA ASP A 153 -4.71 24.55 -23.86
C ASP A 153 -5.95 24.90 -23.05
N TYR A 154 -6.79 23.90 -22.76
CA TYR A 154 -8.02 24.11 -21.99
C TYR A 154 -8.48 22.84 -21.24
N VAL A 155 -9.22 23.05 -20.16
CA VAL A 155 -9.98 21.99 -19.47
C VAL A 155 -11.45 22.12 -19.87
N GLU A 156 -12.06 21.01 -20.32
CA GLU A 156 -13.48 20.96 -20.69
C GLU A 156 -14.31 20.36 -19.54
N GLU A 157 -15.27 21.13 -19.05
CA GLU A 157 -16.34 20.66 -18.17
C GLU A 157 -17.66 20.60 -18.94
N VAL A 158 -18.30 19.44 -18.93
CA VAL A 158 -19.61 19.24 -19.57
C VAL A 158 -20.68 19.06 -18.52
N ARG A 159 -21.72 19.91 -18.57
CA ARG A 159 -22.88 19.80 -17.68
C ARG A 159 -24.18 19.76 -18.46
N GLU A 160 -25.11 18.91 -18.03
CA GLU A 160 -26.46 18.87 -18.58
C GLU A 160 -27.37 19.82 -17.81
N LEU A 161 -28.08 20.71 -18.51
CA LEU A 161 -29.06 21.60 -17.90
C LEU A 161 -30.27 20.79 -17.44
N LYS A 162 -30.54 20.83 -16.14
CA LYS A 162 -31.71 20.17 -15.54
C LYS A 162 -32.93 21.09 -15.64
N PRO A 163 -33.98 20.73 -16.40
CA PRO A 163 -35.20 21.52 -16.42
C PRO A 163 -35.83 21.55 -15.01
N PHE A 164 -36.14 22.74 -14.51
CA PHE A 164 -36.67 22.98 -13.16
C PHE A 164 -35.80 22.44 -12.01
N GLY A 165 -34.50 22.20 -12.25
CA GLY A 165 -33.57 21.68 -11.25
C GLY A 165 -33.81 20.23 -10.81
N ARG A 166 -34.62 19.45 -11.58
CA ARG A 166 -34.91 18.04 -11.28
C ARG A 166 -34.28 17.12 -12.33
N ASP A 167 -33.84 15.94 -11.91
CA ASP A 167 -33.40 14.86 -12.81
C ASP A 167 -34.61 14.19 -13.45
N ILE A 168 -35.05 14.72 -14.59
CA ILE A 168 -36.13 14.16 -15.41
C ILE A 168 -35.50 13.55 -16.67
N ARG A 169 -35.76 12.28 -16.94
CA ARG A 169 -35.30 11.61 -18.17
C ARG A 169 -36.16 12.06 -19.35
N LEU A 170 -35.70 13.08 -20.07
CA LEU A 170 -36.33 13.58 -21.28
C LEU A 170 -35.60 13.05 -22.53
N PRO A 171 -36.32 12.88 -23.66
CA PRO A 171 -35.70 12.54 -24.94
C PRO A 171 -34.85 13.70 -25.52
N ILE A 172 -34.97 14.91 -24.96
CA ILE A 172 -34.25 16.12 -25.35
C ILE A 172 -33.51 16.67 -24.13
N GLY A 173 -32.22 16.99 -24.28
CA GLY A 173 -31.38 17.61 -23.27
C GLY A 173 -30.51 18.72 -23.85
N ILE A 174 -30.08 19.66 -23.02
CA ILE A 174 -29.11 20.70 -23.40
C ILE A 174 -27.85 20.47 -22.57
N LEU A 175 -26.74 20.17 -23.25
CA LEU A 175 -25.41 20.12 -22.65
C LEU A 175 -24.74 21.49 -22.83
N VAL A 176 -24.12 21.98 -21.76
CA VAL A 176 -23.26 23.15 -21.76
C VAL A 176 -21.84 22.64 -21.60
N HIS A 177 -21.02 22.88 -22.61
CA HIS A 177 -19.59 22.64 -22.59
C HIS A 177 -18.93 23.95 -22.18
N GLU A 178 -18.22 23.93 -21.07
CA GLU A 178 -17.42 25.04 -20.56
C GLU A 178 -15.95 24.68 -20.74
N TYR A 179 -15.27 25.46 -21.57
CA TYR A 179 -13.83 25.34 -21.80
C TYR A 179 -13.16 26.44 -20.99
N ARG A 180 -12.32 26.07 -20.03
CA ARG A 180 -11.52 27.01 -19.27
C ARG A 180 -10.10 26.98 -19.81
N GLU A 181 -9.60 28.13 -20.24
CA GLU A 181 -8.23 28.25 -20.72
C GLU A 181 -7.25 27.99 -19.58
N VAL A 182 -6.23 27.20 -19.86
CA VAL A 182 -5.13 26.96 -18.94
C VAL A 182 -3.82 27.36 -19.61
N GLU A 183 -2.94 27.99 -18.85
CA GLU A 183 -1.54 28.14 -19.23
C GLU A 183 -0.77 26.94 -18.66
N VAL A 184 -0.15 26.17 -19.55
CA VAL A 184 0.78 25.11 -19.17
C VAL A 184 2.15 25.74 -18.90
N ARG A 185 2.68 25.54 -17.69
CA ARG A 185 4.02 25.99 -17.32
C ARG A 185 4.84 24.85 -16.73
N GLU A 186 6.06 24.74 -17.19
CA GLU A 186 7.07 23.85 -16.61
C GLU A 186 7.73 24.55 -15.43
N GLU A 187 7.73 23.90 -14.27
CA GLU A 187 8.43 24.35 -13.08
C GLU A 187 9.50 23.32 -12.71
N GLU A 188 10.76 23.75 -12.73
CA GLU A 188 11.87 22.93 -12.27
C GLU A 188 11.86 22.86 -10.74
N ARG A 189 11.79 21.63 -10.21
CA ARG A 189 11.76 21.41 -8.77
C ARG A 189 13.17 21.43 -8.22
N ASP A 190 13.35 22.01 -7.03
CA ASP A 190 14.60 21.89 -6.29
C ASP A 190 14.94 20.40 -6.04
N ILE A 191 16.07 19.97 -6.58
CA ILE A 191 16.50 18.56 -6.57
C ILE A 191 16.69 18.06 -5.13
N ASP A 192 17.19 18.88 -4.22
CA ASP A 192 17.41 18.47 -2.84
C ASP A 192 16.10 18.25 -2.09
N THR A 193 15.10 19.10 -2.33
CA THR A 193 13.74 18.92 -1.82
C THR A 193 13.09 17.68 -2.42
N LEU A 194 13.27 17.46 -3.73
CA LEU A 194 12.74 16.28 -4.43
C LEU A 194 13.34 14.98 -3.89
N LYS A 195 14.67 14.95 -3.68
CA LYS A 195 15.37 13.80 -3.06
C LYS A 195 14.81 13.45 -1.69
N ARG A 196 14.52 14.46 -0.85
CA ARG A 196 13.90 14.22 0.47
C ARG A 196 12.50 13.64 0.34
N LEU A 197 11.69 14.20 -0.55
CA LEU A 197 10.31 13.75 -0.76
C LEU A 197 10.25 12.30 -1.27
N ILE A 198 10.99 12.01 -2.35
CA ILE A 198 11.00 10.68 -2.96
C ILE A 198 11.56 9.63 -1.98
N TYR A 199 12.57 10.01 -1.19
CA TYR A 199 13.11 9.16 -0.13
C TYR A 199 12.09 8.85 0.97
N MET A 200 11.32 9.84 1.42
CA MET A 200 10.28 9.62 2.44
C MET A 200 9.24 8.62 1.93
N LYS A 201 8.72 8.83 0.71
CA LYS A 201 7.77 7.90 0.07
C LYS A 201 8.35 6.50 -0.10
N ALA A 202 9.60 6.41 -0.56
CA ALA A 202 10.26 5.13 -0.75
C ALA A 202 10.48 4.38 0.58
N ILE A 203 10.69 5.11 1.68
CA ILE A 203 10.80 4.52 3.02
C ILE A 203 9.47 4.06 3.58
N GLU A 204 8.38 4.79 3.33
CA GLU A 204 7.03 4.33 3.66
C GLU A 204 6.76 2.97 3.01
N GLY A 205 7.10 2.80 1.72
CA GLY A 205 6.96 1.52 1.03
C GLY A 205 7.85 0.38 1.56
N ILE A 206 8.97 0.68 2.21
CA ILE A 206 9.77 -0.34 2.93
C ILE A 206 9.12 -0.66 4.29
N ASN A 207 8.70 0.37 5.02
CA ASN A 207 8.10 0.20 6.35
C ASN A 207 6.83 -0.66 6.31
N GLU A 208 6.04 -0.59 5.24
CA GLU A 208 4.88 -1.46 5.01
C GLU A 208 5.24 -2.95 4.90
N GLN A 209 6.49 -3.29 4.58
CA GLN A 209 6.97 -4.67 4.44
C GLN A 209 7.66 -5.19 5.71
N LEU A 210 8.03 -4.29 6.62
CA LEU A 210 8.75 -4.63 7.85
C LEU A 210 7.78 -5.18 8.90
N THR A 211 8.23 -6.19 9.63
CA THR A 211 7.51 -6.72 10.80
C THR A 211 7.82 -5.85 12.03
N GLU A 212 6.96 -5.83 13.05
CA GLU A 212 7.19 -5.05 14.30
C GLU A 212 8.51 -5.40 15.02
N LYS A 213 9.01 -6.63 14.85
CA LYS A 213 10.24 -7.14 15.48
C LYS A 213 11.35 -7.32 14.45
N VAL A 214 11.90 -6.20 13.98
CA VAL A 214 13.01 -6.17 13.02
C VAL A 214 14.17 -5.33 13.56
N GLU A 215 15.39 -5.83 13.41
CA GLU A 215 16.62 -5.09 13.68
C GLU A 215 17.26 -4.70 12.35
N ILE A 216 17.31 -3.41 12.05
CA ILE A 216 17.94 -2.91 10.81
C ILE A 216 19.46 -2.91 11.01
N GLU A 217 20.17 -3.68 10.18
CA GLU A 217 21.65 -3.73 10.21
C GLU A 217 22.26 -2.66 9.32
N SER A 218 21.72 -2.48 8.11
CA SER A 218 22.27 -1.55 7.14
C SER A 218 21.18 -0.96 6.24
N LYS A 219 21.50 0.21 5.70
CA LYS A 219 20.65 0.92 4.77
C LYS A 219 21.50 1.66 3.76
N ASP A 220 21.34 1.28 2.50
CA ASP A 220 21.98 1.90 1.37
C ASP A 220 20.96 2.65 0.52
N VAL A 221 21.27 3.89 0.19
CA VAL A 221 20.41 4.76 -0.61
C VAL A 221 21.22 5.28 -1.78
N LYS A 222 20.73 5.01 -2.99
CA LYS A 222 21.35 5.49 -4.22
C LYS A 222 20.36 6.35 -4.98
N TYR A 223 20.80 7.56 -5.33
CA TYR A 223 20.06 8.44 -6.23
C TYR A 223 20.71 8.42 -7.60
N THR A 224 19.88 8.41 -8.64
CA THR A 224 20.30 8.52 -10.04
C THR A 224 19.46 9.60 -10.69
N VAL A 225 20.09 10.45 -11.50
CA VAL A 225 19.39 11.41 -12.35
C VAL A 225 19.64 10.98 -13.79
N ASP A 226 18.57 10.75 -14.53
CA ASP A 226 18.60 10.43 -15.96
C ASP A 226 17.61 11.35 -16.70
N GLY A 227 18.15 12.25 -17.53
CA GLY A 227 17.37 13.35 -18.12
C GLY A 227 16.63 14.16 -17.04
N ASP A 228 15.31 14.24 -17.18
CA ASP A 228 14.43 14.97 -16.28
C ASP A 228 13.80 14.07 -15.20
N MET A 229 14.35 12.87 -14.97
CA MET A 229 13.85 11.92 -13.98
C MET A 229 14.88 11.74 -12.84
N LEU A 230 14.39 11.84 -11.60
CA LEU A 230 15.15 11.45 -10.42
C LEU A 230 14.65 10.09 -9.93
N SER A 231 15.55 9.11 -9.89
CA SER A 231 15.29 7.78 -9.33
C SER A 231 15.99 7.63 -7.98
N VAL A 232 15.32 6.98 -7.02
CA VAL A 232 15.89 6.51 -5.77
C VAL A 232 15.79 5.00 -5.69
N HIS A 233 16.89 4.36 -5.30
CA HIS A 233 16.94 2.94 -4.98
C HIS A 233 17.41 2.79 -3.54
N ILE A 234 16.59 2.15 -2.71
CA ILE A 234 16.88 1.90 -1.31
C ILE A 234 17.01 0.40 -1.11
N VAL A 235 18.08 0.00 -0.44
CA VAL A 235 18.32 -1.36 0.03
C VAL A 235 18.43 -1.31 1.55
N VAL A 236 17.66 -2.13 2.24
CA VAL A 236 17.70 -2.28 3.70
C VAL A 236 17.99 -3.72 4.03
N GLU A 237 19.08 -3.97 4.74
CA GLU A 237 19.37 -5.28 5.31
C GLU A 237 18.91 -5.31 6.75
N ALA A 238 18.21 -6.36 7.12
CA ALA A 238 17.67 -6.50 8.45
C ALA A 238 17.82 -7.92 8.99
N VAL A 239 17.79 -8.03 10.31
CA VAL A 239 17.72 -9.28 11.05
C VAL A 239 16.36 -9.38 11.71
N GLU A 240 15.65 -10.46 11.43
CA GLU A 240 14.32 -10.67 11.98
C GLU A 240 13.95 -12.14 12.11
N GLU A 241 12.91 -12.39 12.90
CA GLU A 241 12.28 -13.70 12.98
C GLU A 241 11.43 -13.96 11.74
N ILE A 242 11.70 -15.06 11.05
CA ILE A 242 11.00 -15.42 9.80
C ILE A 242 10.10 -16.65 9.95
N GLY A 243 9.98 -17.22 11.15
CA GLY A 243 9.19 -18.41 11.41
C GLY A 243 7.71 -18.11 11.66
N VAL A 244 6.81 -18.84 10.97
CA VAL A 244 5.39 -18.88 11.32
C VAL A 244 4.90 -20.32 11.40
N LYS A 245 4.04 -20.60 12.37
CA LYS A 245 3.45 -21.93 12.56
C LYS A 245 2.42 -22.23 11.46
N ARG A 246 2.52 -23.42 10.85
CA ARG A 246 1.62 -23.94 9.83
C ARG A 246 1.15 -25.35 10.23
N PRO A 247 -0.16 -25.57 10.46
CA PRO A 247 -0.67 -26.89 10.79
C PRO A 247 -0.31 -27.95 9.73
N ILE A 248 -0.03 -29.16 10.19
CA ILE A 248 0.14 -30.33 9.34
C ILE A 248 -1.26 -30.92 9.12
N ASN A 249 -1.75 -30.90 7.88
CA ASN A 249 -3.01 -31.57 7.56
C ASN A 249 -2.80 -33.09 7.63
N THR A 250 -3.23 -33.70 8.73
CA THR A 250 -3.42 -35.13 8.88
C THR A 250 -4.83 -35.44 8.36
N ASN A 251 -4.92 -35.95 7.13
CA ASN A 251 -6.15 -36.56 6.61
C ASN A 251 -6.19 -38.04 6.99
#